data_AF-A0A0G3UHI4-F1
#
_entry.id   AF-A0A0G3UHI4-F1
#
_cell.length_a   1.000
_cell.length_b   1.000
_cell.length_c   1.000
_cell.angle_alpha   90.00
_cell.angle_beta   90.00
_cell.angle_gamma   90.00
#
_symmetry.space_group_name_H-M   'P 1'
#
loop_
_entity.id
_entity.type
_entity.pdbx_description
1 polymer ?
#
loop_
_entity_poly.entity_id
_entity_poly.type
_entity_poly.pdbx_seq_one_letter_code
_entity_poly.pdbx_strand_id
1 'polypeptide(L)'
;MHDSLGLEPLVRGIPPIRSRRGPRRRRPGKLHADKGYDYDHLRRWLRNRGIRHRIARKGIESSQRLGRHRWVVERTVSWLAGCRRLHRRYERKAEHFLAFVGIAAALICHRRLTK
;
A
#
# COMPACT_ATOMS: atom_id res chain seq x y z
N MET A 1 0.64 7.44 17.22
CA MET A 1 1.04 7.89 15.86
C MET A 1 -0.23 8.10 15.05
N HIS A 2 -0.39 9.23 14.37
CA HIS A 2 -1.51 9.41 13.45
C HIS A 2 -1.17 8.75 12.11
N ASP A 3 -2.08 7.91 11.58
CA ASP A 3 -1.89 7.21 10.29
C ASP A 3 -1.61 8.17 9.13
N SER A 4 -2.01 9.44 9.25
CA SER A 4 -1.68 10.52 8.30
C SER A 4 -0.18 10.67 8.05
N LEU A 5 0.66 10.39 9.06
CA LEU A 5 2.11 10.47 8.94
C LEU A 5 2.71 9.36 8.09
N GLY A 6 1.97 8.26 7.86
CA GLY A 6 2.45 7.11 7.09
C GLY A 6 2.38 7.27 5.58
N LEU A 7 1.49 8.15 5.06
CA LEU A 7 1.26 8.27 3.62
C LEU A 7 2.45 8.88 2.88
N GLU A 8 3.02 9.97 3.41
CA GLU A 8 4.16 10.63 2.78
C GLU A 8 5.40 9.74 2.67
N PRO A 9 5.90 9.09 3.75
CA PRO A 9 7.06 8.22 3.66
C PRO A 9 6.79 7.01 2.75
N LEU A 10 5.57 6.47 2.75
CA LEU A 10 5.17 5.39 1.85
C LEU A 10 5.33 5.79 0.37
N VAL A 11 4.77 6.94 -0.01
CA VAL A 11 4.83 7.41 -1.40
C VAL A 11 6.25 7.81 -1.81
N ARG A 12 7.07 8.36 -0.88
CA ARG A 12 8.48 8.66 -1.13
C ARG A 12 9.34 7.40 -1.27
N GLY A 13 8.99 6.33 -0.56
CA GLY A 13 9.73 5.06 -0.54
C GLY A 13 9.49 4.15 -1.75
N ILE A 14 8.68 4.56 -2.73
CA ILE A 14 8.41 3.75 -3.92
C ILE A 14 9.71 3.59 -4.73
N PRO A 15 10.24 2.37 -4.89
CA PRO A 15 11.45 2.16 -5.66
C PRO A 15 11.20 2.44 -7.16
N PRO A 16 12.24 2.63 -7.99
CA PRO A 16 12.07 2.82 -9.42
C PRO A 16 11.39 1.61 -10.07
N ILE A 17 10.14 1.77 -10.51
CA ILE A 17 9.35 0.74 -11.20
C ILE A 17 9.58 0.85 -12.71
N ARG A 18 9.77 -0.29 -13.39
CA ARG A 18 9.90 -0.34 -14.85
C ARG A 18 8.68 0.29 -15.53
N SER A 19 8.93 1.27 -16.38
CA SER A 19 7.90 1.87 -17.24
C SER A 19 7.78 1.09 -18.54
N ARG A 20 6.56 1.04 -19.12
CA ARG A 20 6.34 0.47 -20.46
C ARG A 20 7.13 1.22 -21.54
N ARG A 21 7.28 2.54 -21.39
CA ARG A 21 8.06 3.45 -22.24
C ARG A 21 8.69 4.55 -21.38
N GLY A 22 9.90 5.00 -21.74
CA GLY A 22 10.61 6.09 -21.06
C GLY A 22 11.25 5.72 -19.71
N PRO A 23 11.72 6.71 -18.94
CA PRO A 23 12.41 6.49 -17.66
C PRO A 23 11.56 5.73 -16.63
N ARG A 24 12.22 5.06 -15.68
CA ARG A 24 11.56 4.34 -14.58
C ARG A 24 10.69 5.30 -13.75
N ARG A 25 9.47 4.87 -13.43
CA ARG A 25 8.54 5.65 -12.60
C ARG A 25 8.89 5.48 -11.13
N ARG A 26 8.94 6.60 -10.40
CA ARG A 26 9.14 6.62 -8.95
C ARG A 26 7.89 7.07 -8.17
N ARG A 27 6.78 7.28 -8.88
CA ARG A 27 5.50 7.70 -8.29
C ARG A 27 4.31 7.20 -9.11
N PRO A 28 3.16 6.91 -8.46
CA PRO A 28 1.95 6.50 -9.15
C PRO A 28 1.27 7.70 -9.82
N GLY A 29 0.54 7.45 -10.92
CA GLY A 29 -0.32 8.48 -11.50
C GLY A 29 -1.63 8.70 -10.72
N LYS A 30 -2.04 7.70 -9.93
CA LYS A 30 -3.24 7.71 -9.10
C LYS A 30 -3.01 6.93 -7.81
N LEU A 31 -3.47 7.46 -6.68
CA LEU A 31 -3.37 6.84 -5.36
C LEU A 31 -4.76 6.71 -4.74
N HIS A 32 -5.10 5.49 -4.31
CA HIS A 32 -6.29 5.22 -3.51
C HIS A 32 -5.89 5.13 -2.05
N ALA A 33 -6.66 5.75 -1.15
CA ALA A 33 -6.45 5.62 0.28
C ALA A 33 -7.80 5.57 1.02
N ASP A 34 -7.78 5.03 2.23
CA ASP A 34 -8.94 4.99 3.11
C ASP A 34 -9.43 6.39 3.50
N LYS A 35 -10.69 6.46 3.90
CA LYS A 35 -11.35 7.69 4.39
C LYS A 35 -10.59 8.34 5.56
N GLY A 36 -9.85 7.54 6.33
CA GLY A 36 -8.98 8.02 7.41
C GLY A 36 -7.85 8.95 6.94
N TYR A 37 -7.51 8.96 5.65
CA TYR A 37 -6.51 9.85 5.06
C TYR A 37 -7.08 11.16 4.52
N ASP A 38 -8.34 11.48 4.83
CA ASP A 38 -8.99 12.72 4.38
C ASP A 38 -8.47 13.94 5.14
N TYR A 39 -7.28 14.39 4.77
CA TYR A 39 -6.66 15.61 5.29
C TYR A 39 -6.21 16.52 4.14
N ASP A 40 -6.49 17.82 4.26
CA ASP A 40 -6.18 18.79 3.20
C ASP A 40 -4.69 18.92 2.89
N HIS A 41 -3.83 18.77 3.90
CA HIS A 41 -2.38 18.78 3.68
C HIS A 41 -1.93 17.59 2.82
N LEU A 42 -2.46 16.38 3.04
CA LEU A 42 -2.15 15.20 2.22
C LEU A 42 -2.69 15.37 0.79
N ARG A 43 -3.90 15.90 0.63
CA ARG A 43 -4.48 16.18 -0.69
C ARG A 43 -3.63 17.19 -1.48
N ARG A 44 -3.21 18.29 -0.85
CA ARG A 44 -2.30 19.28 -1.44
C ARG A 44 -0.95 18.66 -1.79
N TRP A 45 -0.36 17.91 -0.87
CA TRP A 45 0.93 17.25 -1.08
C TRP A 45 0.91 16.29 -2.28
N LEU A 46 -0.14 15.48 -2.42
CA LEU A 46 -0.32 14.58 -3.57
C LEU A 46 -0.50 15.35 -4.89
N ARG A 47 -1.29 16.44 -4.89
CA ARG A 47 -1.49 17.30 -6.07
C ARG A 47 -0.20 17.97 -6.52
N ASN A 48 0.61 18.50 -5.60
CA ASN A 48 1.90 19.12 -5.91
C ASN A 48 2.88 18.12 -6.56
N ARG A 49 2.67 16.81 -6.35
CA ARG A 49 3.45 15.74 -6.98
C ARG A 49 2.81 15.19 -8.26
N GLY A 50 1.72 15.77 -8.74
CA GLY A 50 0.98 15.29 -9.91
C GLY A 50 0.29 13.94 -9.70
N ILE A 51 0.03 13.55 -8.45
CA ILE A 51 -0.61 12.28 -8.11
C ILE A 51 -2.11 12.51 -7.92
N ARG A 52 -2.94 11.84 -8.74
CA ARG A 52 -4.40 11.91 -8.59
C ARG A 52 -4.81 11.13 -7.34
N HIS A 53 -5.35 11.81 -6.35
CA HIS A 53 -5.78 11.20 -5.08
C HIS A 53 -7.25 10.79 -5.15
N ARG A 54 -7.55 9.55 -4.73
CA ARG A 54 -8.90 8.99 -4.58
C ARG A 54 -9.11 8.63 -3.11
N ILE A 55 -9.54 9.63 -2.35
CA ILE A 55 -9.76 9.56 -0.91
C ILE A 55 -11.20 10.05 -0.67
N ALA A 56 -12.02 9.23 -0.02
CA ALA A 56 -13.39 9.60 0.31
C ALA A 56 -13.39 10.68 1.41
N ARG A 57 -14.29 11.67 1.31
CA ARG A 57 -14.40 12.74 2.31
C ARG A 57 -15.04 12.27 3.62
N LYS A 58 -14.39 12.53 4.76
CA LYS A 58 -14.87 12.24 6.12
C LYS A 58 -16.24 12.91 6.33
N GLY A 59 -17.19 12.20 6.90
CA GLY A 59 -18.56 12.70 7.14
C GLY A 59 -19.46 12.90 5.91
N ILE A 60 -18.92 12.95 4.69
CA ILE A 60 -19.70 13.29 3.48
C ILE A 60 -19.92 12.06 2.59
N GLU A 61 -18.85 11.36 2.23
CA GLU A 61 -18.91 10.33 1.19
C GLU A 61 -18.99 8.92 1.79
N SER A 62 -19.77 8.02 1.17
CA SER A 62 -19.79 6.60 1.57
C SER A 62 -18.43 5.93 1.35
N SER A 63 -18.01 5.10 2.31
CA SER A 63 -16.78 4.30 2.22
C SER A 63 -16.89 3.13 1.22
N GLN A 64 -18.10 2.77 0.78
CA GLN A 64 -18.33 1.58 -0.05
C GLN A 64 -17.62 1.63 -1.41
N ARG A 65 -17.48 2.83 -2.00
CA ARG A 65 -16.80 3.00 -3.31
C ARG A 65 -15.33 2.56 -3.30
N LEU A 66 -14.69 2.57 -2.13
CA LEU A 66 -13.31 2.12 -1.99
C LEU A 66 -13.17 0.59 -2.06
N GLY A 67 -14.23 -0.16 -1.71
CA GLY A 67 -14.20 -1.63 -1.60
C GLY A 67 -13.66 -2.35 -2.85
N ARG A 68 -13.99 -1.86 -4.04
CA ARG A 68 -13.49 -2.42 -5.32
C ARG A 68 -11.96 -2.40 -5.44
N HIS A 69 -11.32 -1.34 -4.95
CA HIS A 69 -9.86 -1.19 -5.00
C HIS A 69 -9.19 -1.77 -3.75
N ARG A 70 -9.88 -1.72 -2.61
CA ARG A 70 -9.40 -2.20 -1.31
C ARG A 70 -9.17 -3.70 -1.31
N TRP A 71 -10.01 -4.46 -2.00
CA TRP A 71 -9.89 -5.91 -2.05
C TRP A 71 -8.53 -6.41 -2.59
N VAL A 72 -7.87 -5.68 -3.50
CA VAL A 72 -6.52 -6.08 -3.98
C VAL A 72 -5.50 -6.09 -2.83
N VAL A 73 -5.58 -5.08 -1.95
CA VAL A 73 -4.71 -4.97 -0.77
C VAL A 73 -5.08 -6.03 0.25
N GLU A 74 -6.37 -6.15 0.59
CA GLU A 74 -6.86 -7.14 1.57
C GLU A 74 -6.55 -8.57 1.15
N ARG A 75 -6.70 -8.89 -0.14
CA ARG A 75 -6.36 -10.19 -0.70
C ARG A 75 -4.86 -10.50 -0.53
N THR A 76 -4.00 -9.50 -0.74
CA THR A 76 -2.55 -9.65 -0.55
C THR A 76 -2.21 -9.86 0.92
N VAL A 77 -2.83 -9.10 1.82
CA VAL A 77 -2.68 -9.27 3.28
C VAL A 77 -3.17 -10.65 3.72
N SER A 78 -4.29 -11.13 3.15
CA SER A 78 -4.82 -12.48 3.42
C SER A 78 -3.83 -13.58 3.03
N TRP A 79 -3.13 -13.46 1.89
CA TRP A 79 -2.09 -14.42 1.52
C TRP A 79 -0.92 -14.45 2.51
N LEU A 80 -0.48 -13.27 2.96
CA LEU A 80 0.56 -13.18 3.98
C LEU A 80 0.09 -13.78 5.32
N ALA A 81 -1.15 -13.49 5.74
CA ALA A 81 -1.73 -14.04 6.96
C ALA A 81 -1.96 -15.56 6.88
N GLY A 82 -2.08 -16.12 5.68
CA GLY A 82 -2.12 -17.57 5.43
C GLY A 82 -0.79 -18.27 5.72
N CYS A 83 0.33 -17.54 5.72
CA CYS A 83 1.59 -18.06 6.24
C CYS A 83 1.53 -18.04 7.78
N ARG A 84 1.40 -19.21 8.42
CA ARG A 84 1.23 -19.35 9.89
C ARG A 84 2.20 -18.47 10.70
N ARG A 85 3.46 -18.34 10.25
CA ARG A 85 4.48 -17.49 10.90
C ARG A 85 4.14 -16.01 10.94
N LEU A 86 3.36 -15.51 9.99
CA LEU A 86 2.97 -14.10 9.84
C LEU A 86 1.55 -13.82 10.34
N HIS A 87 0.77 -14.84 10.69
CA HIS A 87 -0.62 -14.66 11.15
C HIS A 87 -0.70 -13.79 12.42
N ARG A 88 0.27 -13.95 13.33
CA ARG A 88 0.48 -13.07 14.48
C ARG A 88 1.94 -12.65 14.53
N ARG A 89 2.20 -11.39 14.86
CA ARG A 89 3.56 -10.88 15.01
C ARG A 89 4.11 -11.30 16.38
N TYR A 90 4.95 -12.33 16.39
CA TYR A 90 5.70 -12.77 17.58
C TYR A 90 7.11 -12.18 17.65
N GLU A 91 7.60 -11.60 16.56
CA GLU A 91 8.98 -11.10 16.50
C GLU A 91 9.18 -9.85 17.34
N ARG A 92 10.16 -9.91 18.25
CA ARG A 92 10.57 -8.78 19.09
C ARG A 92 11.14 -7.63 18.24
N LYS A 93 11.92 -7.95 17.21
CA LYS A 93 12.52 -6.96 16.28
C LYS A 93 11.69 -6.81 15.01
N ALA A 94 11.52 -5.57 14.56
CA ALA A 94 10.80 -5.27 13.32
C ALA A 94 11.50 -5.84 12.07
N GLU A 95 12.83 -5.90 12.09
CA GLU A 95 13.67 -6.43 11.02
C GLU A 95 13.39 -7.91 10.74
N HIS A 96 13.25 -8.72 11.80
CA HIS A 96 12.94 -10.15 11.66
C HIS A 96 11.55 -10.35 11.05
N PHE A 97 10.57 -9.56 11.50
CA PHE A 97 9.23 -9.61 10.93
C PHE A 97 9.26 -9.23 9.44
N LEU A 98 9.98 -8.17 9.08
CA LEU A 98 10.15 -7.74 7.70
C LEU A 98 10.83 -8.81 6.83
N ALA A 99 11.84 -9.51 7.36
CA ALA A 99 12.49 -10.62 6.66
C ALA A 99 11.50 -11.75 6.36
N PHE A 100 10.69 -12.17 7.34
CA PHE A 100 9.65 -13.18 7.11
C PHE A 100 8.60 -12.75 6.10
N VAL A 101 8.19 -11.47 6.11
CA VAL A 101 7.29 -10.92 5.09
C VAL A 101 7.92 -11.01 3.71
N GLY A 102 9.21 -10.70 3.58
CA GLY A 102 9.96 -10.84 2.33
C GLY A 102 9.99 -12.27 1.80
N ILE A 103 10.30 -13.24 2.67
CA ILE A 103 10.31 -14.68 2.32
C ILE A 103 8.92 -15.14 1.87
N ALA A 104 7.87 -14.78 2.61
CA ALA A 104 6.50 -15.13 2.27
C ALA A 104 6.08 -14.53 0.91
N ALA A 105 6.42 -13.26 0.66
CA ALA A 105 6.16 -12.60 -0.61
C ALA A 105 6.87 -13.31 -1.77
N ALA A 106 8.14 -13.67 -1.62
CA ALA A 106 8.89 -14.42 -2.62
C ALA A 106 8.25 -15.79 -2.94
N LEU A 107 7.83 -16.53 -1.90
CA LEU A 107 7.15 -17.82 -2.05
C LEU A 107 5.78 -17.68 -2.76
N ILE A 108 4.99 -16.67 -2.40
CA ILE A 108 3.71 -16.37 -3.04
C ILE A 108 3.92 -16.02 -4.52
N CYS A 109 4.91 -15.17 -4.82
CA CYS A 109 5.26 -14.81 -6.19
C CYS A 109 5.71 -16.03 -7.00
N HIS A 110 6.58 -16.88 -6.45
CA HIS A 110 7.05 -18.09 -7.11
C HIS A 110 5.88 -19.02 -7.49
N ARG A 111 5.00 -19.35 -6.52
CA ARG A 111 3.81 -20.19 -6.75
C ARG A 111 2.83 -19.63 -7.79
N ARG A 112 2.84 -18.31 -8.01
CA ARG A 112 2.01 -17.63 -9.02
C ARG A 112 2.63 -17.61 -10.40
N LEU A 113 3.95 -17.69 -10.49
CA LEU A 113 4.69 -17.68 -11.75
C LEU A 113 4.91 -19.09 -12.32
N THR A 114 4.98 -20.10 -11.46
CA THR A 114 5.16 -21.51 -11.85
C THR A 114 3.85 -22.26 -12.07
N LYS A 115 2.72 -21.57 -11.94
CA LYS A 115 1.40 -22.05 -12.37
C LYS A 115 1.11 -21.48 -13.75
#